data_AF-A0A2E4CVD9-F1
#
_entry.id   AF-A0A2E4CVD9-F1
#
_cell.length_a   1.000
_cell.length_b   1.000
_cell.length_c   1.000
_cell.angle_alpha   90.00
_cell.angle_beta   90.00
_cell.angle_gamma   90.00
#
_symmetry.space_group_name_H-M   'P 1'
#
loop_
_entity.id
_entity.type
_entity.pdbx_description
1 polymer ?
#
loop_
_entity_poly.entity_id
_entity_poly.type
_entity_poly.pdbx_seq_one_letter_code
_entity_poly.pdbx_strand_id
1 'polypeptide(L)'
;MAEVGYYIVDLEVAPEGGAMPGAPNLTLKLGVNATNGEVNGQVTLTQAVQGGEHEFPVSGSIHHTGFGEDSLLVSLTGYYAQSVPPPAIGTYLVPFSAALAVDKSWNGTGSYTFGHNRMSRCNVTSTGS
;
A
#
# COMPACT_ATOMS: atom_id res chain seq x y z
N MET A 1 10.42 16.58 -20.37
CA MET A 1 8.97 16.50 -20.62
C MET A 1 8.38 15.89 -19.37
N ALA A 2 7.74 16.68 -18.51
CA ALA A 2 7.03 16.15 -17.36
C ALA A 2 5.84 15.35 -17.91
N GLU A 3 5.66 14.11 -17.45
CA GLU A 3 4.57 13.26 -17.90
C GLU A 3 3.25 13.87 -17.39
N VAL A 4 2.58 14.62 -18.27
CA VAL A 4 1.31 15.29 -17.95
C VAL A 4 0.21 14.24 -18.09
N GLY A 5 0.04 13.41 -17.06
CA GLY A 5 -0.91 12.31 -17.12
C GLY A 5 -1.25 11.72 -15.75
N TYR A 6 -2.47 11.20 -15.65
CA TYR A 6 -2.85 10.25 -14.61
C TYR A 6 -2.46 8.86 -15.11
N TYR A 7 -1.68 8.14 -14.32
CA TYR A 7 -1.29 6.77 -14.63
C TYR A 7 -1.64 5.84 -13.46
N ILE A 8 -1.88 4.58 -13.76
CA ILE A 8 -2.21 3.57 -12.75
C ILE A 8 -1.00 2.67 -12.60
N VAL A 9 -0.65 2.36 -11.35
CA VAL A 9 0.40 1.41 -11.01
C VAL A 9 -0.16 0.33 -10.09
N ASP A 10 0.13 -0.91 -10.44
CA ASP A 10 -0.16 -2.07 -9.61
C ASP A 10 1.13 -2.46 -8.89
N LEU A 11 1.08 -2.47 -7.57
CA LEU A 11 2.20 -2.77 -6.70
C LEU A 11 1.86 -3.97 -5.83
N GLU A 12 2.83 -4.83 -5.63
CA GLU A 12 2.78 -5.88 -4.63
C GLU A 12 3.79 -5.55 -3.53
N VAL A 13 3.34 -5.65 -2.28
CA VAL A 13 4.14 -5.40 -1.09
C VAL A 13 4.18 -6.66 -0.25
N ALA A 14 5.29 -7.38 -0.37
CA ALA A 14 5.55 -8.62 0.34
C ALA A 14 6.58 -8.38 1.47
N PRO A 15 6.47 -9.05 2.62
CA PRO A 15 7.49 -8.96 3.67
C PRO A 15 8.87 -9.48 3.20
N GLU A 16 9.95 -8.95 3.77
CA GLU A 16 11.32 -9.45 3.54
C GLU A 16 11.40 -10.95 3.88
N GLY A 17 11.74 -11.77 2.88
CA GLY A 17 11.74 -13.24 2.96
C GLY A 17 10.82 -13.94 1.96
N GLY A 18 10.07 -13.18 1.15
CA GLY A 18 9.21 -13.67 0.08
C GLY A 18 7.79 -14.00 0.53
N ALA A 19 6.95 -14.45 -0.40
CA ALA A 19 5.61 -14.97 -0.12
C ALA A 19 5.71 -16.28 0.69
N MET A 20 5.97 -16.15 1.99
CA MET A 20 5.92 -17.28 2.90
C MET A 20 4.47 -17.80 2.95
N PRO A 21 4.24 -19.11 2.87
CA PRO A 21 2.88 -19.66 3.02
C PRO A 21 2.34 -19.27 4.41
N GLY A 22 1.38 -18.34 4.43
CA GLY A 22 0.80 -17.75 5.65
C GLY A 22 1.09 -16.26 5.86
N ALA A 23 2.00 -15.65 5.09
CA ALA A 23 2.27 -14.21 5.17
C ALA A 23 1.12 -13.39 4.55
N PRO A 24 0.75 -12.25 5.16
CA PRO A 24 -0.20 -11.33 4.54
C PRO A 24 0.42 -10.73 3.27
N ASN A 25 -0.31 -10.83 2.16
CA ASN A 25 0.05 -10.14 0.93
C ASN A 25 -0.74 -8.83 0.85
N LEU A 26 -0.10 -7.78 0.35
CA LEU A 26 -0.69 -6.48 0.18
C LEU A 26 -0.53 -6.06 -1.28
N THR A 27 -1.64 -6.02 -2.00
CA THR A 27 -1.69 -5.50 -3.36
C THR A 27 -2.23 -4.08 -3.33
N LEU A 28 -1.55 -3.15 -3.99
CA LEU A 28 -2.02 -1.78 -4.14
C LEU A 28 -2.24 -1.48 -5.62
N LYS A 29 -3.39 -0.88 -5.92
CA LYS A 29 -3.67 -0.29 -7.22
C LYS A 29 -3.75 1.21 -7.05
N LEU A 30 -2.70 1.92 -7.42
CA LEU A 30 -2.57 3.35 -7.17
C LEU A 30 -2.70 4.11 -8.47
N GLY A 31 -3.66 5.02 -8.52
CA GLY A 31 -3.79 6.06 -9.51
C GLY A 31 -2.97 7.29 -9.11
N VAL A 32 -1.92 7.55 -9.86
CA VAL A 32 -0.97 8.62 -9.62
C VAL A 32 -1.28 9.79 -10.53
N ASN A 33 -1.52 10.96 -9.94
CA ASN A 33 -1.62 12.21 -10.69
C ASN A 33 -0.29 12.96 -10.63
N ALA A 34 0.53 12.82 -11.67
CA ALA A 34 1.83 13.50 -11.77
C ALA A 34 1.71 15.04 -11.79
N THR A 35 0.52 15.58 -12.06
CA THR A 35 0.29 17.03 -12.17
C THR A 35 0.30 17.72 -10.80
N ASN A 36 -0.22 17.04 -9.77
CA ASN A 36 -0.36 17.60 -8.43
C ASN A 36 0.25 16.71 -7.32
N GLY A 37 0.76 15.52 -7.68
CA GLY A 37 1.35 14.57 -6.74
C GLY A 37 0.31 13.84 -5.88
N GLU A 38 -0.98 13.96 -6.17
CA GLU A 38 -2.01 13.18 -5.49
C GLU A 38 -1.96 11.72 -5.94
N VAL A 39 -2.18 10.82 -4.98
CA VAL A 39 -2.33 9.41 -5.25
C VAL A 39 -3.64 8.91 -4.64
N ASN A 40 -4.44 8.24 -5.45
CA ASN A 40 -5.70 7.65 -5.04
C ASN A 40 -5.74 6.23 -5.55
N GLY A 41 -6.12 5.30 -4.71
CA GLY A 41 -6.04 3.90 -5.08
C GLY A 41 -6.89 3.01 -4.23
N GLN A 42 -6.68 1.73 -4.45
CA GLN A 42 -7.35 0.67 -3.73
C GLN A 42 -6.30 -0.29 -3.19
N VAL A 43 -6.46 -0.69 -1.94
CA VAL A 43 -5.61 -1.68 -1.30
C VAL A 43 -6.41 -2.93 -1.10
N THR A 44 -5.82 -4.04 -1.54
CA THR A 44 -6.31 -5.39 -1.31
C THR A 44 -5.35 -6.04 -0.33
N LEU A 45 -5.80 -6.17 0.92
CA LEU A 45 -5.07 -6.88 1.98
C LEU A 45 -5.59 -8.32 2.02
N THR A 46 -4.74 -9.27 1.63
CA THR A 46 -5.06 -10.70 1.65
C THR A 46 -4.33 -11.37 2.80
N GLN A 47 -5.06 -11.81 3.83
CA GLN A 47 -4.49 -12.51 4.98
C GLN A 47 -4.82 -14.00 4.93
N ALA A 48 -3.80 -14.84 4.71
CA ALA A 48 -3.97 -16.28 4.53
C ALA A 48 -4.49 -17.05 5.77
N VAL A 49 -4.26 -16.55 6.99
CA VAL A 49 -4.47 -17.35 8.21
C VAL A 49 -5.83 -17.09 8.88
N GLN A 50 -6.28 -15.83 9.00
CA GLN A 50 -7.50 -15.48 9.76
C GLN A 50 -8.22 -14.18 9.32
N GLY A 51 -7.84 -13.58 8.18
CA GLY A 51 -8.37 -12.25 7.81
C GLY A 51 -9.12 -12.18 6.50
N GLY A 52 -9.09 -13.21 5.65
CA GLY A 52 -9.74 -13.11 4.33
C GLY A 52 -9.14 -12.00 3.46
N GLU A 53 -9.90 -11.57 2.47
CA GLU A 53 -9.54 -10.47 1.58
C GLU A 53 -10.31 -9.22 1.97
N HIS A 54 -9.59 -8.14 2.26
CA HIS A 54 -10.17 -6.83 2.54
C HIS A 54 -9.75 -5.85 1.45
N GLU A 55 -10.74 -5.32 0.74
CA GLU A 55 -10.52 -4.32 -0.29
C GLU A 55 -11.09 -2.98 0.19
N PHE A 56 -10.25 -1.94 0.20
CA PHE A 56 -10.65 -0.61 0.67
C PHE A 56 -9.93 0.51 -0.10
N PRO A 57 -10.58 1.67 -0.27
CA PRO A 57 -9.96 2.81 -0.91
C PRO A 57 -8.91 3.45 0.00
N VAL A 58 -7.83 3.93 -0.61
CA VAL A 58 -6.77 4.69 0.04
C VAL A 58 -6.49 5.97 -0.74
N SER A 59 -6.08 7.00 -0.01
CA SER A 59 -5.66 8.27 -0.58
C SER A 59 -4.37 8.72 0.08
N GLY A 60 -3.60 9.49 -0.66
CA GLY A 60 -2.40 10.12 -0.14
C GLY A 60 -1.68 10.93 -1.21
N SER A 61 -0.37 11.03 -1.05
CA SER A 61 0.47 11.87 -1.89
C SER A 61 1.84 11.26 -2.12
N ILE A 62 2.42 11.60 -3.28
CA ILE A 62 3.77 11.24 -3.66
C ILE A 62 4.67 12.46 -3.48
N HIS A 63 5.77 12.25 -2.78
CA HIS A 63 6.81 13.24 -2.58
C HIS A 63 8.08 12.78 -3.28
N HIS A 64 8.64 13.66 -4.12
CA HIS A 64 9.94 13.45 -4.71
C HIS A 64 11.00 13.93 -3.72
N THR A 65 11.96 13.08 -3.38
CA THR A 65 13.03 13.46 -2.44
C THR A 65 14.03 14.45 -3.06
N GLY A 66 14.09 14.56 -4.39
CA GLY A 66 14.85 15.57 -5.13
C GLY A 66 16.37 15.60 -4.87
N PHE A 67 16.89 14.66 -4.08
CA PHE A 67 18.28 14.56 -3.66
C PHE A 67 18.80 13.15 -3.96
N GLY A 68 19.69 13.02 -4.95
CA GLY A 68 20.30 11.74 -5.32
C GLY A 68 19.46 10.88 -6.27
N GLU A 69 19.48 9.55 -6.09
CA GLU A 69 18.61 8.62 -6.81
C GLU A 69 17.15 9.04 -6.64
N ASP A 70 16.47 9.41 -7.73
CA ASP A 70 15.06 9.82 -7.81
C ASP A 70 14.16 8.77 -7.13
N SER A 71 13.97 8.94 -5.83
CA SER A 71 13.13 8.09 -5.01
C SER A 71 11.79 8.79 -4.80
N LEU A 72 10.72 8.08 -5.08
CA LEU A 72 9.35 8.45 -4.87
C LEU A 72 8.93 7.95 -3.49
N LEU A 73 8.60 8.88 -2.60
CA LEU A 73 8.00 8.57 -1.31
C LEU A 73 6.49 8.62 -1.46
N VAL A 74 5.85 7.46 -1.41
CA VAL A 74 4.41 7.32 -1.49
C VAL A 74 3.87 7.13 -0.09
N SER A 75 3.04 8.07 0.36
CA SER A 75 2.30 7.94 1.60
C SER A 75 0.84 7.65 1.27
N LEU A 76 0.27 6.65 1.94
CA LEU A 76 -1.10 6.21 1.75
C LEU A 76 -1.77 6.08 3.08
N THR A 77 -3.02 6.49 3.14
CA THR A 77 -3.87 6.34 4.31
C THR A 77 -5.26 5.90 3.88
N GLY A 78 -5.90 5.10 4.71
CA GLY A 78 -7.26 4.64 4.48
C GLY A 78 -7.86 4.04 5.75
N TYR A 79 -9.09 3.59 5.62
CA TYR A 79 -9.80 2.93 6.71
C TYR A 79 -10.55 1.74 6.15
N TYR A 80 -10.51 0.61 6.86
CA TYR A 80 -11.30 -0.55 6.52
C TYR A 80 -12.15 -0.98 7.70
N ALA A 81 -13.33 -1.52 7.41
CA ALA A 81 -14.23 -2.05 8.41
C ALA A 81 -13.79 -3.46 8.79
N GLN A 82 -13.36 -3.66 10.03
CA GLN A 82 -13.08 -4.98 10.58
C GLN A 82 -14.23 -5.39 11.50
N SER A 83 -14.83 -6.54 11.20
CA SER A 83 -15.84 -7.14 12.07
C SER A 83 -15.16 -8.00 13.13
N VAL A 84 -15.42 -7.73 14.41
CA VAL A 84 -14.99 -8.65 15.47
C VAL A 84 -15.86 -9.91 15.42
N PRO A 85 -15.26 -11.11 15.49
CA PRO A 85 -16.06 -12.32 15.69
C PRO A 85 -16.77 -12.25 17.06
N PRO A 86 -17.97 -12.84 17.20
CA PRO A 86 -18.71 -12.90 18.47
C PRO A 86 -17.83 -13.52 19.57
N PRO A 87 -17.83 -13.00 20.82
CA PRO A 87 -18.99 -12.48 21.58
C PRO A 87 -19.19 -10.95 21.61
N ALA A 88 -18.32 -10.17 20.97
CA ALA A 88 -18.51 -8.72 20.85
C ALA A 88 -19.25 -8.39 19.55
N ILE A 89 -20.37 -7.65 19.62
CA ILE A 89 -21.06 -7.12 18.44
C ILE A 89 -20.43 -5.76 18.12
N GLY A 90 -19.75 -5.66 16.98
CA GLY A 90 -19.22 -4.38 16.52
C GLY A 90 -18.44 -4.49 15.22
N THR A 91 -18.61 -3.49 14.37
CA THR A 91 -17.70 -3.22 13.26
C THR A 91 -16.92 -1.97 13.66
N TYR A 92 -15.60 -2.06 13.65
CA TYR A 92 -14.75 -0.91 13.94
C TYR A 92 -13.95 -0.54 12.69
N LEU A 93 -13.76 0.76 12.50
CA LEU A 93 -12.92 1.30 11.45
C LEU A 93 -11.47 1.18 11.89
N VAL A 94 -10.70 0.40 11.14
CA VAL A 94 -9.28 0.20 11.37
C VAL A 94 -8.51 1.17 10.48
N PRO A 95 -7.68 2.06 11.04
CA PRO A 95 -6.80 2.89 10.24
C PRO A 95 -5.76 2.01 9.54
N PHE A 96 -5.59 2.28 8.27
CA PHE A 96 -4.52 1.74 7.45
C PHE A 96 -3.59 2.89 7.06
N SER A 97 -2.29 2.66 7.16
CA SER A 97 -1.29 3.58 6.63
C SER A 97 -0.16 2.82 5.98
N ALA A 98 0.27 3.24 4.81
CA ALA A 98 1.43 2.70 4.13
C ALA A 98 2.38 3.82 3.72
N ALA A 99 3.67 3.55 3.86
CA ALA A 99 4.75 4.41 3.44
C ALA A 99 5.68 3.56 2.57
N LEU A 100 5.75 3.89 1.29
CA LEU A 100 6.56 3.20 0.29
C LEU A 100 7.64 4.17 -0.19
N ALA A 101 8.87 3.68 -0.28
CA ALA A 101 9.99 4.36 -0.90
C ALA A 101 10.39 3.55 -2.13
N VAL A 102 10.02 4.04 -3.30
CA VAL A 102 10.20 3.33 -4.58
C VAL A 102 10.98 4.19 -5.57
N ASP A 103 11.66 3.55 -6.51
CA ASP A 103 12.33 4.22 -7.62
C ASP A 103 11.36 4.51 -8.78
N LYS A 104 11.88 5.06 -9.89
CA LYS A 104 11.12 5.31 -11.13
C LYS A 104 10.50 4.04 -11.75
N SER A 105 11.03 2.87 -11.42
CA SER A 105 10.51 1.57 -11.85
C SER A 105 9.51 0.99 -10.84
N TRP A 106 9.10 1.78 -9.84
CA TRP A 106 8.19 1.37 -8.77
C TRP A 106 8.70 0.19 -7.93
N ASN A 107 10.02 0.01 -7.89
CA ASN A 107 10.68 -0.98 -7.06
C ASN A 107 11.32 -0.31 -5.86
N GLY A 108 11.26 -0.97 -4.71
CA GLY A 108 11.92 -0.45 -3.52
C GLY A 108 11.46 -1.12 -2.26
N THR A 109 11.38 -0.34 -1.18
CA THR A 109 11.02 -0.86 0.13
C THR A 109 9.90 -0.03 0.75
N GLY A 110 9.10 -0.68 1.56
CA GLY A 110 7.92 -0.08 2.15
C GLY A 110 7.68 -0.56 3.57
N SER A 111 6.75 0.11 4.21
CA SER A 111 6.18 -0.31 5.47
C SER A 111 4.69 0.00 5.44
N TYR A 112 3.89 -0.86 6.05
CA TYR A 112 2.46 -0.65 6.17
C TYR A 112 1.98 -1.05 7.55
N THR A 113 0.98 -0.34 8.03
CA THR A 113 0.37 -0.52 9.35
C THR A 113 -1.12 -0.75 9.13
N PHE A 114 -1.63 -1.83 9.69
CA PHE A 114 -3.04 -2.19 9.65
C PHE A 114 -3.50 -2.47 11.09
N GLY A 115 -4.27 -1.54 11.64
CA GLY A 115 -4.69 -1.59 13.03
C GLY A 115 -3.50 -1.57 14.00
N HIS A 116 -3.34 -2.64 14.77
CA HIS A 116 -2.21 -2.77 15.73
C HIS A 116 -0.98 -3.46 15.13
N ASN A 117 -1.06 -3.98 13.91
CA ASN A 117 0.04 -4.67 13.27
C ASN A 117 0.80 -3.70 12.38
N ARG A 118 2.12 -3.62 12.59
CA ARG A 118 3.01 -2.85 11.74
C ARG A 118 3.99 -3.80 11.07
N MET A 119 3.99 -3.77 9.75
CA MET A 119 4.96 -4.44 8.90
C MET A 119 6.01 -3.42 8.46
N SER A 120 7.26 -3.70 8.81
CA SER A 120 8.41 -2.88 8.43
C SER A 120 9.35 -3.71 7.58
N ARG A 121 10.00 -3.06 6.60
CA ARG A 121 10.85 -3.70 5.59
C ARG A 121 10.09 -4.71 4.72
N CYS A 122 9.11 -4.21 4.02
CA CYS A 122 8.45 -4.95 2.94
C CYS A 122 9.12 -4.60 1.62
N ASN A 123 9.33 -5.59 0.76
CA ASN A 123 9.79 -5.36 -0.60
C ASN A 123 8.59 -4.92 -1.44
N VAL A 124 8.75 -3.83 -2.18
CA VAL A 124 7.74 -3.29 -3.08
C VAL A 124 8.19 -3.61 -4.49
N THR A 125 7.34 -4.32 -5.23
CA THR A 125 7.57 -4.66 -6.63
C THR A 125 6.38 -4.25 -7.46
N SER A 126 6.64 -3.59 -8.58
CA SER A 126 5.60 -3.33 -9.56
C SER A 126 5.13 -4.64 -10.19
N THR A 127 3.85 -4.95 -10.04
CA THR A 127 3.18 -6.08 -10.70
C THR A 127 2.40 -5.64 -11.96
N GLY A 128 2.36 -4.32 -12.24
CA GLY A 128 1.76 -3.73 -13.44
C GLY A 128 2.72 -3.65 -14.63
N SER A 129 2.27 -4.19 -15.77
CA SER A 129 2.92 -4.29 -17.08
C SER A 129 2.74 -3.05 -17.94
#